data_AF-F3FUI7-F1
#
_entry.id   AF-F3FUI7-F1
#
_cell.length_a   1.000
_cell.length_b   1.000
_cell.length_c   1.000
_cell.angle_alpha   90.00
_cell.angle_beta   90.00
_cell.angle_gamma   90.00
#
_symmetry.space_group_name_H-M   'P 1'
#
loop_
_entity.id
_entity.type
_entity.pdbx_description
1 polymer ?
#
loop_
_entity_poly.entity_id
_entity_poly.type
_entity_poly.pdbx_seq_one_letter_code
_entity_poly.pdbx_strand_id
1 'polypeptide(L)' 'MIAGQNLDNVGTLRAANNLSAAAGNDLVNSGLIEAGNRLDLLAGNDLINKPGALSPDVM' A
#
# COMPACT_ATOMS: atom_id res chain seq x y z
N MET A 1 1.08 -5.05 9.64
CA MET A 1 -0.17 -5.24 8.90
C MET A 1 -1.03 -4.01 9.11
N ILE A 2 -1.43 -3.34 8.03
CA ILE A 2 -2.43 -2.25 8.08
C ILE A 2 -3.76 -2.89 7.70
N ALA A 3 -4.80 -2.74 8.54
CA ALA A 3 -6.11 -3.35 8.30
C ALA A 3 -7.24 -2.38 8.65
N GLY A 4 -8.30 -2.33 7.83
CA GLY A 4 -9.45 -1.46 8.05
C GLY A 4 -10.50 -1.60 6.96
N GLN A 5 -11.59 -0.81 7.07
CA GLN A 5 -12.64 -0.78 6.04
C GLN A 5 -12.08 -0.22 4.73
N ASN A 6 -11.41 0.94 4.79
CA ASN A 6 -10.71 1.56 3.66
C ASN A 6 -9.26 1.87 4.06
N LEU A 7 -8.37 1.95 3.08
CA LEU A 7 -7.02 2.46 3.23
C LEU A 7 -6.76 3.57 2.21
N ASP A 8 -6.87 4.82 2.66
CA ASP A 8 -6.50 6.02 1.90
C ASP A 8 -5.08 6.47 2.28
N ASN A 9 -4.08 6.04 1.52
CA ASN A 9 -2.72 6.53 1.71
C ASN A 9 -2.50 7.81 0.90
N VAL A 10 -2.29 8.93 1.58
CA VAL A 10 -1.90 10.22 0.95
C VAL A 10 -0.45 10.61 1.25
N GLY A 11 0.24 9.86 2.11
CA GLY A 11 1.61 10.13 2.56
C GLY A 11 2.55 8.97 2.24
N THR A 12 3.58 8.76 3.06
CA THR A 12 4.53 7.66 2.86
C THR A 12 4.28 6.53 3.86
N LEU A 13 3.96 5.34 3.35
CA LEU A 13 3.97 4.09 4.10
C LEU A 13 5.19 3.29 3.67
N ARG A 14 6.20 3.25 4.55
CA ARG A 14 7.46 2.55 4.30
C ARG A 14 7.72 1.47 5.33
N ALA A 15 8.06 0.27 4.87
CA ALA A 15 8.54 -0.82 5.71
C ALA A 15 9.94 -1.28 5.27
N ALA A 16 10.84 -1.49 6.23
CA ALA A 16 12.22 -1.91 5.93
C ALA A 16 12.33 -3.37 5.42
N ASN A 17 11.31 -4.20 5.65
CA ASN A 17 11.25 -5.58 5.16
C ASN A 17 9.96 -5.77 4.38
N ASN A 18 8.96 -6.41 4.99
CA ASN A 18 7.68 -6.68 4.34
C ASN A 18 6.63 -5.65 4.78
N LEU A 19 5.84 -5.16 3.84
CA LEU A 19 4.63 -4.39 4.10
C LEU A 19 3.42 -5.20 3.64
N SER A 20 2.48 -5.42 4.57
CA SER A 20 1.20 -6.04 4.27
C SER A 20 0.09 -5.07 4.69
N ALA A 21 -0.80 -4.76 3.74
CA ALA A 21 -2.01 -3.97 3.99
C ALA A 21 -3.24 -4.64 3.39
N ALA A 22 -4.34 -4.63 4.14
CA ALA A 22 -5.61 -5.19 3.75
C ALA A 22 -6.73 -4.17 4.02
N ALA A 23 -7.49 -3.80 3.00
CA ALA A 23 -8.71 -3.02 3.13
C ALA A 23 -9.92 -3.92 2.84
N GLY A 24 -10.95 -3.86 3.68
CA GLY A 24 -12.18 -4.64 3.50
C GLY A 24 -13.04 -4.15 2.33
N ASN A 25 -12.90 -2.88 1.93
CA ASN A 25 -13.54 -2.25 0.80
C ASN A 25 -12.42 -1.72 -0.12
N ASP A 26 -12.05 -0.43 -0.03
CA ASP A 26 -11.15 0.18 -1.01
C ASP A 26 -9.75 0.48 -0.44
N LEU A 27 -8.73 0.25 -1.25
CA LEU A 27 -7.35 0.66 -1.01
C LEU A 27 -6.96 1.69 -2.07
N VAL A 28 -6.90 2.96 -1.67
CA VAL A 28 -6.50 4.06 -2.54
C VAL A 28 -5.13 4.56 -2.11
N ASN A 29 -4.14 4.35 -2.98
CA ASN A 29 -2.81 4.89 -2.82
C ASN A 29 -2.64 6.15 -3.67
N SER A 30 -2.44 7.28 -3.01
CA SER A 30 -2.16 8.59 -3.60
C SER A 30 -0.81 9.17 -3.17
N GLY A 31 -0.15 8.54 -2.18
CA GLY A 31 1.20 8.88 -1.70
C GLY A 31 2.22 7.80 -2.08
N LEU A 32 3.24 7.53 -1.27
CA LEU A 32 4.22 6.45 -1.52
C LEU A 32 3.91 5.23 -0.65
N ILE A 33 3.86 4.05 -1.25
CA ILE A 33 3.89 2.77 -0.53
C ILE A 33 5.16 2.02 -0.95
N GLU A 34 6.00 1.69 0.02
CA GLU A 34 7.31 1.08 -0.20
C GLU A 34 7.59 -0.04 0.82
N ALA A 35 8.16 -1.13 0.33
CA ALA A 35 8.68 -2.23 1.13
C ALA A 35 10.09 -2.59 0.65
N GLY A 36 11.01 -2.81 1.59
CA GLY A 36 12.38 -3.22 1.28
C GLY A 36 12.53 -4.67 0.79
N ASN A 37 11.49 -5.50 0.94
CA ASN A 37 11.49 -6.88 0.46
C ASN A 37 10.17 -7.25 -0.25
N ARG A 38 9.07 -7.39 0.50
CA ARG A 38 7.77 -7.76 -0.08
C ARG A 38 6.68 -6.73 0.22
N LEU A 39 5.95 -6.35 -0.81
CA LEU A 39 4.76 -5.53 -0.71
C LEU A 39 3.50 -6.35 -1.05
N ASP A 40 2.66 -6.61 -0.05
CA ASP A 40 1.39 -7.30 -0.17
C ASP A 40 0.22 -6.33 0.10
N LEU A 41 -0.58 -6.03 -0.93
CA LEU A 41 -1.74 -5.15 -0.83
C LEU A 41 -3.00 -5.90 -1.24
N LEU A 42 -3.99 -5.96 -0.35
CA LEU A 42 -5.29 -6.60 -0.57
C LEU A 42 -6.41 -5.57 -0.39
N ALA A 43 -7.32 -5.48 -1.35
CA ALA A 43 -8.56 -4.72 -1.25
C ALA A 43 -9.75 -5.66 -1.48
N GLY A 44 -10.85 -5.46 -0.77
CA GLY A 44 -12.07 -6.23 -0.96
C GLY A 44 -12.78 -5.87 -2.26
N ASN A 45 -12.76 -4.58 -2.63
CA ASN A 45 -13.37 -4.05 -3.83
C ASN A 45 -12.29 -3.47 -4.76
N ASP A 46 -11.90 -2.20 -4.58
CA ASP A 46 -10.97 -1.54 -5.50
C ASP A 46 -9.59 -1.32 -4.88
N LEU A 47 -8.53 -1.65 -5.63
CA LEU A 47 -7.17 -1.23 -5.36
C LEU A 47 -6.73 -0.19 -6.39
N ILE A 48 -6.71 1.07 -5.98
CA ILE A 48 -6.43 2.22 -6.86
C ILE A 48 -5.06 2.79 -6.52
N ASN A 49 -4.13 2.73 -7.49
CA ASN A 49 -2.83 3.36 -7.38
C ASN A 49 -2.75 4.59 -8.29
N LYS A 50 -2.66 5.78 -7.70
CA LYS A 50 -2.47 7.02 -8.47
C LYS A 50 -1.02 7.08 -9.00
N PRO A 51 -0.76 7.69 -10.17
CA PRO A 51 0.56 7.66 -10.80
C PRO A 51 1.67 8.24 -9.90
N GLY A 52 2.83 7.54 -9.83
CA GLY A 52 4.01 7.91 -9.03
C GLY A 52 4.11 7.29 -7.62
N ALA A 53 3.16 6.42 -7.25
CA ALA A 53 2.86 6.10 -5.86
C ALA A 53 3.36 4.73 -5.33
N LEU A 54 3.87 3.85 -6.20
CA LEU A 54 4.26 2.48 -5.81
C LEU A 54 5.65 2.15 -6.35
N SER A 55 6.61 1.91 -5.46
CA SER A 55 7.94 1.40 -5.80
C SER A 55 8.27 0.18 -4.94
N PRO A 56 8.58 -0.99 -5.54
CA PRO A 56 9.40 -1.98 -4.87
C PRO A 56 10.82 -1.38 -4.80
N ASP A 57 11.39 -1.28 -3.61
CA ASP A 57 12.78 -0.83 -3.47
C ASP A 57 13.70 -1.89 -4.10
N VAL A 58 14.56 -1.47 -5.02
CA VAL A 58 15.59 -2.31 -5.63
C VAL A 58 16.92 -1.63 -5.32
N MET A 59 17.60 -2.11 -4.28
CA MET A 59 19.01 -1.80 -4.02
C MET A 59 19.92 -2.68 -4.88
#